data_AF-A0A1Q3EEY0-F1
#
_entry.id   AF-A0A1Q3EEY0-F1
#
_cell.length_a   1.000
_cell.length_b   1.000
_cell.length_c   1.000
_cell.angle_alpha   90.00
_cell.angle_beta   90.00
_cell.angle_gamma   90.00
#
_symmetry.space_group_name_H-M   'P 1'
#
loop_
_entity.id
_entity.type
_entity.pdbx_description
1 polymer ?
#
loop_
_entity_poly.entity_id
_entity_poly.type
_entity_poly.pdbx_seq_one_letter_code
_entity_poly.pdbx_strand_id
1 'polypeptide(L)'
;MEHRITTLLNWCTTINIEIDEKLQIVPDAAGLTVYSGATPIEPLQTLVKIPKTAVLSAKSCSASQFIESSPYGLEAQLALSLALLVEIERRTSSRWYGYLQSLPDTVVSLPVFWGLEFEEGTLEDVEDGKDALKWLKGTEVEKLLVGSDGTPLI
;
A
#
# COMPACT_ATOMS: atom_id res chain seq x y z
N MET A 1 8.79 -10.09 11.33
CA MET A 1 8.96 -8.78 10.66
C MET A 1 10.33 -8.65 9.98
N GLU A 2 11.45 -9.00 10.64
CA GLU A 2 12.79 -8.98 10.03
C GLU A 2 12.89 -9.78 8.71
N HIS A 3 12.28 -10.97 8.65
CA HIS A 3 12.24 -11.78 7.42
C HIS A 3 11.56 -11.07 6.23
N ARG A 4 10.55 -10.21 6.49
CA ARG A 4 9.85 -9.42 5.44
C ARG A 4 10.78 -8.37 4.85
N ILE A 5 11.57 -7.70 5.69
CA ILE A 5 12.55 -6.69 5.26
C ILE A 5 13.68 -7.33 4.47
N THR A 6 14.24 -8.45 4.95
CA THR A 6 15.26 -9.19 4.19
C THR A 6 14.73 -9.63 2.83
N THR A 7 13.48 -10.12 2.78
CA THR A 7 12.82 -10.54 1.55
C THR A 7 12.62 -9.37 0.58
N LEU A 8 12.20 -8.21 1.08
CA LEU A 8 12.07 -6.97 0.30
C LEU A 8 13.43 -6.51 -0.26
N LEU A 9 14.46 -6.43 0.58
CA LEU A 9 15.78 -5.95 0.18
C LEU A 9 16.44 -6.88 -0.85
N ASN A 10 16.36 -8.20 -0.65
CA ASN A 10 16.84 -9.18 -1.62
C ASN A 10 16.11 -9.06 -2.96
N TRP A 11 14.80 -8.83 -2.91
CA TRP A 11 14.01 -8.58 -4.10
C TRP A 11 14.46 -7.30 -4.81
N CYS A 12 14.63 -6.19 -4.09
CA CYS A 12 15.14 -4.92 -4.64
C CYS A 12 16.45 -5.13 -5.41
N THR A 13 17.42 -5.85 -4.83
CA THR A 13 18.68 -6.17 -5.52
C THR A 13 18.45 -7.00 -6.78
N THR A 14 17.57 -8.00 -6.72
CA THR A 14 17.28 -8.91 -7.85
C THR A 14 16.66 -8.17 -9.05
N ILE A 15 15.84 -7.16 -8.81
CA ILE A 15 15.15 -6.39 -9.86
C ILE A 15 15.83 -5.04 -10.18
N ASN A 16 17.09 -4.87 -9.76
CA ASN A 16 17.92 -3.69 -10.02
C ASN A 16 17.34 -2.38 -9.44
N ILE A 17 16.72 -2.43 -8.27
CA ILE A 17 16.47 -1.22 -7.46
C ILE A 17 17.76 -0.90 -6.70
N GLU A 18 18.28 0.31 -6.93
CA GLU A 18 19.45 0.84 -6.21
C GLU A 18 18.96 1.63 -5.00
N ILE A 19 19.34 1.23 -3.79
CA ILE A 19 19.03 1.93 -2.54
C ILE A 19 20.35 2.43 -1.94
N ASP A 20 20.40 3.72 -1.62
CA ASP A 20 21.55 4.35 -0.98
C ASP A 20 21.78 3.77 0.43
N GLU A 21 23.03 3.42 0.74
CA GLU A 21 23.44 2.79 2.00
C GLU A 21 23.17 3.66 3.24
N LYS A 22 22.95 4.97 3.04
CA LYS A 22 22.56 5.88 4.11
C LYS A 22 21.12 5.67 4.58
N LEU A 23 20.30 4.93 3.84
CA LEU A 23 18.93 4.62 4.25
C LEU A 23 18.85 3.33 5.07
N GLN A 24 18.04 3.37 6.11
CA GLN A 24 17.70 2.20 6.93
C GLN A 24 16.20 1.97 6.88
N ILE A 25 15.80 0.75 6.51
CA ILE A 25 14.40 0.31 6.55
C ILE A 25 14.21 -0.46 7.86
N VAL A 26 13.34 0.04 8.72
CA VAL A 26 13.12 -0.43 10.08
C VAL A 26 11.66 -0.82 10.25
N PRO A 27 11.34 -1.91 10.97
CA PRO A 27 9.96 -2.22 11.32
C PRO A 27 9.40 -1.19 12.31
N ASP A 28 8.13 -0.84 12.15
CA ASP A 28 7.38 0.04 13.04
C ASP A 28 6.02 -0.58 13.38
N ALA A 29 5.33 -0.04 14.39
CA ALA A 29 4.03 -0.54 14.86
C ALA A 29 2.98 -0.62 13.75
N ALA A 30 3.04 0.28 12.75
CA ALA A 30 2.12 0.34 11.62
C ALA A 30 2.68 -0.27 10.31
N GLY A 31 3.88 -0.85 10.32
CA GLY A 31 4.48 -1.45 9.12
C GLY A 31 5.99 -1.22 9.00
N LEU A 32 6.41 -0.55 7.91
CA LEU A 32 7.81 -0.28 7.61
C LEU A 32 8.06 1.22 7.51
N THR A 33 9.13 1.67 8.17
CA THR A 33 9.54 3.07 8.19
C THR A 33 10.97 3.21 7.67
N VAL A 34 11.27 4.32 7.00
CA VAL A 34 12.58 4.62 6.44
C VAL A 34 13.23 5.75 7.23
N TYR A 35 14.44 5.50 7.71
CA TYR A 35 15.25 6.45 8.46
C TYR A 35 16.56 6.74 7.73
N SER A 36 17.13 7.92 7.96
CA SER A 36 18.55 8.13 7.70
C SER A 36 19.38 7.37 8.74
N GLY A 37 20.42 6.69 8.28
CA GLY A 37 21.42 6.07 9.15
C GLY A 37 22.32 7.11 9.80
N ALA A 38 23.57 6.73 10.08
CA ALA A 38 24.50 7.55 10.85
C ALA A 38 25.04 8.78 10.09
N THR A 39 24.83 8.87 8.78
CA THR A 39 25.43 9.92 7.95
C THR A 39 24.38 10.92 7.44
N PRO A 40 24.73 12.21 7.37
CA PRO A 40 23.83 13.22 6.81
C PRO A 40 23.52 12.95 5.34
N ILE A 41 22.27 13.22 4.98
CA ILE A 41 21.80 13.24 3.60
C ILE A 41 21.74 14.70 3.17
N GLU A 42 22.50 15.03 2.12
CA GLU A 42 22.51 16.39 1.58
C GLU A 42 21.23 16.67 0.78
N PRO A 43 20.78 17.94 0.70
CA PRO A 43 19.67 18.33 -0.16
C PRO A 43 19.91 17.90 -1.61
N LEU A 44 18.85 17.45 -2.28
CA LEU A 44 18.86 17.03 -3.70
C LEU A 44 19.70 15.77 -3.99
N GLN A 45 20.20 15.06 -2.99
CA GLN A 45 20.84 13.76 -3.17
C GLN A 45 19.79 12.71 -3.62
N THR A 46 20.11 11.92 -4.64
CA THR A 46 19.28 10.78 -5.05
C THR A 46 19.56 9.61 -4.12
N LEU A 47 18.51 9.13 -3.44
CA LEU A 47 18.61 8.05 -2.46
C LEU A 47 18.17 6.69 -2.99
N VAL A 48 17.29 6.67 -3.99
CA VAL A 48 16.78 5.42 -4.56
C VAL A 48 16.59 5.61 -6.06
N LYS A 49 16.99 4.61 -6.85
CA LYS A 49 16.62 4.51 -8.28
C LYS A 49 15.77 3.26 -8.49
N ILE A 50 14.56 3.48 -9.00
CA ILE A 50 13.59 2.41 -9.26
C ILE A 50 13.43 2.29 -10.79
N PRO A 51 13.85 1.17 -11.40
CA PRO A 51 13.65 0.98 -12.83
C PRO A 51 12.16 0.81 -13.12
N LYS A 52 11.70 1.32 -14.27
CA LYS A 52 10.27 1.25 -14.65
C LYS A 52 9.74 -0.20 -14.71
N THR A 53 10.61 -1.17 -14.95
CA THR A 53 10.31 -2.61 -14.94
C THR A 53 9.93 -3.14 -13.57
N ALA A 54 10.35 -2.48 -12.48
CA ALA A 54 10.00 -2.82 -11.11
C ALA A 54 8.57 -2.42 -10.73
N VAL A 55 7.95 -1.50 -11.48
CA VAL A 55 6.63 -0.96 -11.14
C VAL A 55 5.56 -2.02 -11.40
N LEU A 56 4.75 -2.32 -10.39
CA LEU A 56 3.51 -3.09 -10.54
C LEU A 56 2.42 -2.17 -11.09
N SER A 57 1.83 -2.55 -12.22
CA SER A 57 0.75 -1.82 -12.87
C SER A 57 -0.12 -2.79 -13.67
N ALA A 58 -1.31 -2.34 -14.08
CA ALA A 58 -2.15 -3.09 -15.01
C ALA A 58 -1.39 -3.50 -16.29
N LYS A 59 -0.44 -2.68 -16.76
CA LYS A 59 0.37 -2.94 -17.97
C LYS A 59 1.54 -3.89 -17.75
N SER A 60 2.06 -4.00 -16.54
CA SER A 60 3.26 -4.78 -16.25
C SER A 60 2.96 -6.12 -15.59
N CYS A 61 1.80 -6.27 -14.94
CA CYS A 61 1.42 -7.50 -14.22
C CYS A 61 1.31 -8.73 -15.14
N SER A 62 1.29 -9.91 -14.51
CA SER A 62 1.25 -11.22 -15.17
C SER A 62 -0.03 -11.47 -15.97
N ALA A 63 -1.13 -10.79 -15.62
CA ALA A 63 -2.42 -10.87 -16.32
C ALA A 63 -2.70 -9.67 -17.22
N SER A 64 -1.68 -8.87 -17.55
CA SER A 64 -1.84 -7.63 -18.32
C SER A 64 -2.58 -7.81 -19.66
N GLN A 65 -2.45 -8.98 -20.30
CA GLN A 65 -3.17 -9.30 -21.54
C GLN A 65 -4.70 -9.42 -21.38
N PHE A 66 -5.19 -9.60 -20.14
CA PHE A 66 -6.60 -9.76 -19.81
C PHE A 66 -7.21 -8.51 -19.16
N ILE A 67 -6.40 -7.48 -18.89
CA ILE A 67 -6.82 -6.27 -18.20
C ILE A 67 -6.81 -5.11 -19.17
N GLU A 68 -7.98 -4.52 -19.41
CA GLU A 68 -8.08 -3.33 -20.24
C GLU A 68 -7.40 -2.13 -19.55
N SER A 69 -6.57 -1.41 -20.31
CA SER A 69 -5.83 -0.28 -19.80
C SER A 69 -6.67 0.99 -19.87
N SER A 70 -7.25 1.40 -18.74
CA SER A 70 -7.85 2.73 -18.59
C SER A 70 -6.81 3.73 -18.03
N PRO A 71 -6.70 4.95 -18.57
CA PRO A 71 -5.69 5.92 -18.13
C PRO A 71 -6.03 6.63 -16.81
N TYR A 72 -7.31 6.73 -16.44
CA TYR A 72 -7.76 7.41 -15.22
C TYR A 72 -9.17 6.97 -14.82
N GLY A 73 -9.61 7.36 -13.61
CA GLY A 73 -10.95 7.08 -13.10
C GLY A 73 -11.09 5.72 -12.43
N LEU A 74 -12.34 5.34 -12.16
CA LEU A 74 -12.68 4.11 -11.42
C LEU A 74 -12.17 2.84 -12.14
N GLU A 75 -12.26 2.80 -13.46
CA GLU A 75 -11.76 1.67 -14.26
C GLU A 75 -10.26 1.46 -14.06
N ALA A 76 -9.47 2.54 -14.03
CA ALA A 76 -8.03 2.45 -13.80
C ALA A 76 -7.70 1.94 -12.39
N GLN A 77 -8.50 2.34 -11.39
CA GLN A 77 -8.38 1.83 -10.02
C GLN A 77 -8.72 0.34 -9.96
N LEU A 78 -9.86 -0.08 -10.53
CA LEU A 78 -10.27 -1.48 -10.58
C LEU A 78 -9.27 -2.36 -11.33
N ALA A 79 -8.73 -1.87 -12.46
CA ALA A 79 -7.70 -2.56 -13.22
C ALA A 79 -6.43 -2.79 -12.39
N LEU A 80 -5.98 -1.78 -11.62
CA LEU A 80 -4.83 -1.92 -10.74
C LEU A 80 -5.12 -2.84 -9.55
N SER A 81 -6.30 -2.74 -8.94
CA SER A 81 -6.71 -3.62 -7.84
C SER A 81 -6.76 -5.08 -8.30
N LEU A 82 -7.31 -5.35 -9.49
CA LEU A 82 -7.30 -6.68 -10.08
C LEU A 82 -5.88 -7.18 -10.37
N ALA A 83 -5.02 -6.32 -10.95
CA ALA A 83 -3.62 -6.65 -11.18
C ALA A 83 -2.88 -7.01 -9.88
N LEU A 84 -3.14 -6.27 -8.79
CA LEU A 84 -2.58 -6.54 -7.48
C LEU A 84 -3.06 -7.87 -6.92
N LEU A 85 -4.38 -8.15 -6.96
CA LEU A 85 -4.96 -9.40 -6.49
C LEU A 85 -4.38 -10.61 -7.22
N VAL A 86 -4.24 -10.53 -8.54
CA VAL A 86 -3.61 -11.59 -9.35
C VAL A 86 -2.19 -11.87 -8.87
N GLU A 87 -1.39 -10.84 -8.60
CA GLU A 87 -0.02 -11.03 -8.13
C GLU A 87 0.05 -11.59 -6.70
N ILE A 88 -0.88 -11.20 -5.82
CA ILE A 88 -1.01 -11.77 -4.47
C ILE A 88 -1.30 -13.28 -4.55
N GLU A 89 -2.27 -13.68 -5.37
CA GLU A 89 -2.65 -15.09 -5.53
C GLU A 89 -1.53 -15.96 -6.11
N ARG A 90 -0.64 -15.36 -6.92
CA ARG A 90 0.53 -16.05 -7.47
C ARG A 90 1.63 -16.32 -6.43
N ARG A 91 1.57 -15.71 -5.24
CA ARG A 91 2.51 -15.91 -4.14
C ARG A 91 3.97 -15.83 -4.62
N THR A 92 4.80 -16.83 -4.31
CA THR A 92 6.23 -16.88 -4.67
C THR A 92 6.50 -16.90 -6.18
N SER A 93 5.48 -17.17 -7.01
CA SER A 93 5.58 -17.11 -8.48
C SER A 93 5.35 -15.70 -9.04
N SER A 94 4.99 -14.73 -8.19
CA SER A 94 4.91 -13.33 -8.57
C SER A 94 6.30 -12.70 -8.68
N ARG A 95 6.53 -11.93 -9.75
CA ARG A 95 7.74 -11.10 -9.85
C ARG A 95 7.84 -10.08 -8.71
N TRP A 96 6.72 -9.67 -8.13
CA TRP A 96 6.66 -8.69 -7.04
C TRP A 96 6.54 -9.33 -5.67
N TYR A 97 6.72 -10.65 -5.55
CA TYR A 97 6.51 -11.34 -4.27
C TYR A 97 7.20 -10.64 -3.11
N GLY A 98 8.46 -10.24 -3.26
CA GLY A 98 9.20 -9.55 -2.19
C GLY A 98 8.63 -8.19 -1.78
N TYR A 99 8.08 -7.44 -2.74
CA TYR A 99 7.35 -6.19 -2.48
C TYR A 99 5.99 -6.46 -1.83
N LEU A 100 5.25 -7.47 -2.28
CA LEU A 100 3.94 -7.79 -1.72
C LEU A 100 4.04 -8.23 -0.26
N GLN A 101 5.12 -8.90 0.14
CA GLN A 101 5.38 -9.22 1.55
C GLN A 101 5.62 -7.97 2.42
N SER A 102 5.95 -6.82 1.83
CA SER A 102 6.15 -5.58 2.58
C SER A 102 4.86 -4.79 2.82
N LEU A 103 3.75 -5.16 2.18
CA LEU A 103 2.46 -4.50 2.39
C LEU A 103 1.91 -4.79 3.79
N PRO A 104 1.13 -3.87 4.40
CA PRO A 104 0.48 -4.12 5.68
C PRO A 104 -0.34 -5.41 5.64
N ASP A 105 -0.16 -6.23 6.66
CA ASP A 105 -0.92 -7.46 6.93
C ASP A 105 -2.17 -7.20 7.75
N THR A 106 -2.26 -6.00 8.34
CA THR A 106 -3.39 -5.54 9.15
C THR A 106 -4.21 -4.49 8.42
N VAL A 107 -5.45 -4.28 8.87
CA VAL A 107 -6.32 -3.22 8.32
C VAL A 107 -5.70 -1.86 8.65
N VAL A 108 -5.40 -1.08 7.60
CA VAL A 108 -4.93 0.29 7.76
C VAL A 108 -6.09 1.16 8.25
N SER A 109 -5.86 1.99 9.27
CA SER A 109 -6.87 2.93 9.77
C SER A 109 -7.19 4.00 8.72
N LEU A 110 -8.17 3.71 7.87
CA LEU A 110 -8.75 4.64 6.91
C LEU A 110 -10.18 5.00 7.34
N PRO A 111 -10.65 6.24 7.11
CA PRO A 111 -12.01 6.65 7.47
C PRO A 111 -13.12 5.74 6.94
N VAL A 112 -12.90 5.13 5.78
CA VAL A 112 -13.84 4.17 5.17
C VAL A 112 -14.00 2.88 6.00
N PHE A 113 -13.02 2.57 6.84
CA PHE A 113 -13.02 1.41 7.73
C PHE A 113 -13.36 1.76 9.18
N TRP A 114 -13.55 3.05 9.51
CA TRP A 114 -13.86 3.45 10.87
C TRP A 114 -15.23 2.92 11.33
N GLY A 115 -15.28 2.39 12.54
CA GLY A 115 -16.51 1.84 13.12
C GLY A 115 -16.88 0.43 12.65
N LEU A 116 -16.09 -0.18 11.74
CA LEU A 116 -16.15 -1.61 11.46
C LEU A 116 -15.44 -2.38 12.57
N GLU A 117 -16.05 -3.48 13.00
CA GLU A 117 -15.45 -4.40 13.96
C GLU A 117 -14.55 -5.37 13.19
N PHE A 118 -13.23 -5.21 13.33
CA PHE A 118 -12.23 -6.14 12.79
C PHE A 118 -11.65 -7.00 13.93
N GLU A 119 -11.22 -8.22 13.60
CA GLU A 119 -10.61 -9.15 14.58
C GLU A 119 -9.35 -8.58 15.27
N GLU A 120 -8.67 -7.63 14.63
CA GLU A 120 -7.43 -7.02 15.12
C GLU A 120 -7.63 -5.67 15.84
N GLY A 121 -8.84 -5.09 15.79
CA GLY A 121 -9.14 -3.80 16.42
C GLY A 121 -9.55 -3.94 17.87
N THR A 122 -9.14 -3.00 18.74
CA THR A 122 -9.69 -2.94 20.10
C THR A 122 -11.09 -2.31 20.08
N LEU A 123 -11.90 -2.61 21.10
CA LEU A 123 -13.21 -1.96 21.25
C LEU A 123 -13.07 -0.43 21.34
N GLU A 124 -11.98 0.06 21.95
CA GLU A 124 -11.67 1.49 22.05
C GLU A 124 -11.40 2.11 20.66
N ASP A 125 -10.66 1.41 19.77
CA ASP A 125 -10.41 1.88 18.40
C ASP A 125 -11.70 2.00 17.58
N VAL A 126 -12.64 1.07 17.79
CA VAL A 126 -13.94 1.08 17.10
C VAL A 126 -14.79 2.25 17.58
N GLU A 127 -14.80 2.54 18.88
CA GLU A 127 -15.51 3.68 19.46
C GLU A 127 -14.92 5.01 19.02
N ASP A 128 -13.58 5.14 19.04
CA ASP A 128 -12.88 6.34 18.56
C ASP A 128 -13.16 6.59 17.08
N GLY A 129 -13.10 5.55 16.24
CA GLY A 129 -13.46 5.65 14.82
C GLY A 129 -14.90 6.12 14.61
N LYS A 130 -15.87 5.60 15.39
CA LYS A 130 -17.27 6.04 15.34
C LYS A 130 -17.43 7.50 15.75
N ASP A 131 -16.65 7.96 16.73
CA ASP A 131 -16.65 9.36 17.15
C ASP A 131 -16.02 10.28 16.11
N ALA A 132 -14.88 9.88 15.53
CA ALA A 132 -14.21 10.60 14.46
C ALA A 132 -15.08 10.72 13.20
N LEU A 133 -15.87 9.70 12.86
CA LEU A 133 -16.84 9.76 11.75
C LEU A 133 -17.88 10.88 11.94
N LYS A 134 -18.26 11.21 13.18
CA LYS A 134 -19.19 12.32 13.44
C LYS A 134 -18.61 13.66 13.01
N TRP A 135 -17.29 13.81 13.02
CA TRP A 135 -16.60 15.06 12.66
C TRP A 135 -16.57 15.26 11.14
N LEU A 136 -16.72 14.19 10.37
CA LEU A 136 -16.74 14.25 8.90
C LEU A 136 -18.11 14.65 8.33
N LYS A 137 -19.17 14.64 9.15
CA LYS A 137 -20.53 15.01 8.72
C LYS A 137 -20.60 16.45 8.21
N GLY A 138 -21.24 16.65 7.06
CA GLY A 138 -21.35 17.93 6.39
C GLY A 138 -20.09 18.39 5.65
N THR A 139 -19.06 17.54 5.55
CA THR A 139 -17.82 17.84 4.83
C THR A 139 -17.80 17.18 3.45
N GLU A 140 -16.88 17.61 2.57
CA GLU A 140 -16.67 16.93 1.27
C GLU A 140 -16.19 15.49 1.44
N VAL A 141 -15.57 15.15 2.58
CA VAL A 141 -15.11 13.79 2.88
C VAL A 141 -16.30 12.85 3.09
N GLU A 142 -17.41 13.32 3.68
CA GLU A 142 -18.63 12.52 3.83
C GLU A 142 -19.14 12.01 2.49
N LYS A 143 -19.07 12.83 1.43
CA LYS A 143 -19.49 12.44 0.08
C LYS A 143 -18.61 11.34 -0.52
N LEU A 144 -17.39 11.17 -0.04
CA LEU A 144 -16.48 10.11 -0.46
C LEU A 144 -16.68 8.81 0.33
N LEU A 145 -17.41 8.84 1.44
CA LEU A 145 -17.71 7.67 2.27
C LEU A 145 -19.06 7.02 1.90
N VAL A 146 -19.85 7.71 1.09
CA VAL A 146 -21.22 7.33 0.74
C VAL A 146 -21.32 7.21 -0.78
N GLY A 147 -21.94 6.14 -1.26
CA GLY A 147 -22.27 5.90 -2.66
C GLY A 147 -23.23 6.96 -3.21
N SER A 148 -23.34 7.02 -4.53
CA SER A 148 -24.21 7.96 -5.25
C SER A 148 -25.70 7.81 -4.94
N ASP A 149 -26.09 6.72 -4.31
CA ASP A 149 -27.43 6.39 -3.82
C ASP A 149 -27.65 6.69 -2.33
N GLY A 150 -26.64 7.24 -1.64
CA GLY A 150 -26.70 7.52 -0.21
C GLY A 150 -26.35 6.34 0.69
N THR A 151 -25.91 5.20 0.14
CA THR A 151 -25.49 4.05 0.94
C THR A 151 -24.02 4.17 1.37
N PRO A 152 -23.65 3.76 2.59
CA PRO A 152 -22.24 3.67 2.98
C PRO A 152 -21.47 2.75 2.02
N LEU A 153 -20.24 3.11 1.65
CA LEU A 153 -19.45 2.33 0.69
C LEU A 153 -18.97 0.97 1.24
N ILE A 154 -19.09 0.74 2.55
CA ILE A 154 -18.72 -0.50 3.25
C ILE A 154 -19.71 -0.77 4.39
#